data_AF-A0A5E6YG77-F1
#
_entry.id   AF-A0A5E6YG77-F1
#
_cell.length_a   1.000
_cell.length_b   1.000
_cell.length_c   1.000
_cell.angle_alpha   90.00
_cell.angle_beta   90.00
_cell.angle_gamma   90.00
#
_symmetry.space_group_name_H-M   'P 1'
#
loop_
_entity.id
_entity.type
_entity.pdbx_description
1 polymer ?
#
loop_
_entity_poly.entity_id
_entity_poly.type
_entity_poly.pdbx_seq_one_letter_code
_entity_poly.pdbx_strand_id
1 'polypeptide(L)'
;MKKHILLVGVVGLAALSTLAQAETKQPVAKWTCADFLAVDESFQPTAVGLGEAINKQGKVEDAVLDVDGIAKITPLVVTACKETPKESFVSKLKAEWAKVKKDV
;
A
#
# COMPACT_ATOMS: atom_id res chain seq x y z
N MET A 1 35.49 -50.83 -16.42
CA MET A 1 35.43 -49.36 -16.57
C MET A 1 34.17 -48.86 -15.91
N LYS A 2 34.30 -48.19 -14.75
CA LYS A 2 33.22 -47.70 -13.90
C LYS A 2 33.02 -46.21 -14.24
N LYS A 3 31.84 -45.81 -14.70
CA LYS A 3 31.48 -44.38 -14.85
C LYS A 3 30.11 -44.16 -14.24
N HIS A 4 30.12 -43.81 -12.96
CA HIS A 4 28.98 -43.22 -12.25
C HIS A 4 28.94 -41.74 -12.60
N ILE A 5 27.87 -41.26 -13.24
CA ILE A 5 27.48 -39.84 -13.27
C ILE A 5 25.94 -39.84 -13.26
N LEU A 6 25.33 -39.86 -12.07
CA LEU A 6 24.82 -38.70 -11.33
C LEU A 6 23.60 -38.04 -12.00
N LEU A 7 22.43 -38.48 -11.53
CA LEU A 7 21.15 -37.79 -11.57
C LEU A 7 21.28 -36.39 -10.93
N VAL A 8 21.09 -35.33 -11.71
CA VAL A 8 20.80 -33.99 -11.17
C VAL A 8 19.35 -33.68 -11.54
N GLY A 9 18.45 -34.04 -10.63
CA GLY A 9 17.06 -33.60 -10.67
C GLY A 9 17.01 -32.11 -10.32
N VAL A 10 16.67 -31.27 -11.30
CA VAL A 10 16.31 -29.87 -11.07
C VAL A 10 14.95 -29.87 -10.38
N VAL A 11 14.94 -29.82 -9.05
CA VAL A 11 13.76 -29.47 -8.28
C VAL A 11 13.60 -27.96 -8.41
N GLY A 12 12.80 -27.54 -9.39
CA GLY A 12 12.38 -26.15 -9.52
C GLY A 12 11.55 -25.76 -8.30
N LEU A 13 12.07 -24.82 -7.49
CA LEU A 13 11.30 -24.11 -6.48
C LEU A 13 10.21 -23.30 -7.19
N ALA A 14 9.00 -23.85 -7.28
CA ALA A 14 7.82 -23.04 -7.47
C ALA A 14 7.50 -22.37 -6.12
N ALA A 15 8.10 -21.22 -5.87
CA ALA A 15 7.65 -20.32 -4.83
C ALA A 15 6.24 -19.83 -5.23
N LEU A 16 5.21 -20.51 -4.74
CA LEU A 16 3.85 -20.00 -4.74
C LEU A 16 3.86 -18.75 -3.86
N SER A 17 4.02 -17.59 -4.47
CA SER A 17 3.70 -16.32 -3.83
C SER A 17 2.21 -16.34 -3.53
N THR A 18 1.84 -16.82 -2.34
CA THR A 18 0.51 -16.57 -1.80
C THR A 18 0.38 -15.05 -1.75
N LEU A 19 -0.36 -14.50 -2.70
CA LEU A 19 -0.95 -13.17 -2.56
C LEU A 19 -1.92 -13.31 -1.41
N ALA A 20 -1.39 -13.18 -0.19
CA ALA A 20 -2.21 -12.94 0.97
C ALA A 20 -2.85 -11.58 0.72
N GLN A 21 -4.05 -11.59 0.14
CA GLN A 21 -4.97 -10.47 0.27
C GLN A 21 -5.01 -10.20 1.76
N ALA A 22 -4.48 -9.06 2.18
CA ALA A 22 -4.57 -8.67 3.56
C ALA A 22 -6.07 -8.54 3.85
N GLU A 23 -6.64 -9.51 4.57
CA GLU A 23 -7.89 -9.31 5.27
C GLU A 23 -7.59 -8.29 6.37
N THR A 24 -7.55 -7.02 6.01
CA THR A 24 -7.27 -5.92 6.93
C THR A 24 -8.48 -5.72 7.84
N LYS A 25 -8.70 -6.66 8.78
CA LYS A 25 -9.67 -6.53 9.88
C LYS A 25 -9.27 -5.43 10.86
N GLN A 26 -8.11 -4.80 10.67
CA GLN A 26 -7.59 -3.72 11.49
C GLN A 26 -8.01 -2.34 10.96
N PRO A 27 -8.26 -1.35 11.84
CA PRO A 27 -8.54 0.03 11.44
C PRO A 27 -7.44 0.62 10.56
N VAL A 28 -7.80 1.44 9.56
CA VAL A 28 -6.84 2.11 8.64
C VAL A 28 -5.78 2.91 9.38
N ALA A 29 -6.11 3.49 10.54
CA ALA A 29 -5.16 4.19 11.38
C ALA A 29 -3.97 3.32 11.87
N LYS A 30 -4.11 1.99 11.85
CA LYS A 30 -3.08 1.03 12.24
C LYS A 30 -2.34 0.39 11.07
N TRP A 31 -2.74 0.68 9.83
CA TRP A 31 -2.14 0.07 8.65
C TRP A 31 -0.69 0.49 8.48
N THR A 32 0.11 -0.48 8.07
CA THR A 32 1.41 -0.25 7.44
C THR A 32 1.24 0.03 5.94
N CYS A 33 2.29 0.51 5.30
CA CYS A 33 2.35 0.62 3.85
C CYS A 33 2.17 -0.72 3.15
N ALA A 34 2.63 -1.84 3.73
CA ALA A 34 2.37 -3.17 3.19
C ALA A 34 0.88 -3.54 3.23
N ASP A 35 0.17 -3.20 4.31
CA ASP A 35 -1.28 -3.41 4.40
C ASP A 35 -2.02 -2.62 3.31
N PHE A 36 -1.63 -1.36 3.09
CA PHE A 36 -2.18 -0.54 2.00
C PHE A 36 -1.88 -1.12 0.61
N LEU A 37 -0.65 -1.55 0.36
CA LEU A 37 -0.25 -2.13 -0.94
C LEU A 37 -0.94 -3.47 -1.24
N ALA A 38 -1.43 -4.17 -0.22
CA ALA A 38 -2.21 -5.40 -0.37
C ALA A 38 -3.69 -5.14 -0.73
N VAL A 39 -4.16 -3.89 -0.65
CA VAL A 39 -5.47 -3.49 -1.16
C VAL A 39 -5.44 -3.51 -2.67
N ASP A 40 -6.49 -4.08 -3.27
CA ASP A 40 -6.69 -4.07 -4.72
C ASP A 40 -6.62 -2.63 -5.26
N GLU A 41 -5.93 -2.47 -6.38
CA GLU A 41 -5.59 -1.15 -6.94
C GLU A 41 -6.82 -0.27 -7.17
N SER A 42 -7.97 -0.86 -7.50
CA SER A 42 -9.22 -0.11 -7.68
C SER A 42 -9.79 0.49 -6.40
N PHE A 43 -9.41 -0.04 -5.23
CA PHE A 43 -9.83 0.43 -3.91
C PHE A 43 -8.76 1.23 -3.16
N GLN A 44 -7.55 1.35 -3.71
CA GLN A 44 -6.50 2.20 -3.12
C GLN A 44 -6.92 3.67 -3.00
N PRO A 45 -7.60 4.31 -3.98
CA PRO A 45 -8.14 5.66 -3.81
C PRO A 45 -9.11 5.77 -2.62
N THR A 46 -9.92 4.74 -2.38
CA THR A 46 -10.83 4.68 -1.23
C THR A 46 -10.06 4.65 0.10
N ALA A 47 -9.01 3.83 0.18
CA ALA A 47 -8.14 3.79 1.35
C ALA A 47 -7.42 5.13 1.61
N VAL A 48 -6.99 5.81 0.54
CA VAL A 48 -6.41 7.17 0.60
C VAL A 48 -7.42 8.18 1.13
N GLY A 49 -8.65 8.20 0.60
CA GLY A 49 -9.70 9.10 1.10
C GLY A 49 -10.02 8.88 2.58
N LEU A 50 -10.08 7.62 3.02
CA LEU A 50 -10.28 7.30 4.44
C LEU A 50 -9.08 7.71 5.31
N GLY A 51 -7.85 7.49 4.82
CA GLY A 51 -6.63 7.94 5.50
C GLY A 51 -6.54 9.47 5.60
N GLU A 52 -7.03 10.21 4.60
CA GLU A 52 -7.12 11.67 4.65
C GLU A 52 -8.15 12.14 5.69
N ALA A 53 -9.33 11.50 5.72
CA ALA A 53 -10.37 11.82 6.70
C ALA A 53 -9.89 11.62 8.14
N ILE A 54 -9.16 10.53 8.41
CA ILE A 54 -8.53 10.27 9.72
C ILE A 54 -7.55 11.40 10.10
N ASN A 55 -6.80 11.91 9.13
CA ASN A 55 -5.83 12.99 9.35
C ASN A 55 -6.47 14.36 9.60
N LYS A 56 -7.70 14.61 9.12
CA LYS A 56 -8.36 15.92 9.21
C LYS A 56 -9.01 16.24 10.56
N GLN A 57 -9.12 15.26 11.49
CA GLN A 57 -9.63 15.43 12.88
C GLN A 57 -10.93 16.25 13.04
N GLY A 58 -11.71 16.43 11.97
CA GLY A 58 -12.94 17.22 11.94
C GLY A 58 -14.20 16.36 11.99
N LYS A 59 -15.34 17.04 12.09
CA LYS A 59 -16.66 16.44 11.89
C LYS A 59 -16.79 15.96 10.44
N VAL A 60 -17.34 14.77 10.24
CA VAL A 60 -17.49 14.16 8.89
C VAL A 60 -18.44 14.99 8.03
N GLU A 61 -19.39 15.66 8.68
CA GLU A 61 -20.41 16.51 8.08
C GLU A 61 -19.83 17.71 7.31
N ASP A 62 -18.64 18.19 7.71
CA ASP A 62 -17.95 19.31 7.07
C ASP A 62 -16.86 18.84 6.08
N ALA A 63 -16.68 17.52 5.91
CA ALA A 63 -15.63 16.96 5.08
C ALA A 63 -16.00 17.05 3.59
N VAL A 64 -15.19 17.79 2.83
CA VAL A 64 -15.26 17.77 1.36
C VAL A 64 -14.40 16.62 0.84
N LEU A 65 -15.00 15.76 0.01
CA LEU A 65 -14.29 14.72 -0.71
C LEU A 65 -13.54 15.33 -1.91
N ASP A 66 -12.22 15.48 -1.79
CA ASP A 66 -11.34 15.99 -2.83
C ASP A 66 -10.95 14.86 -3.80
N VAL A 67 -11.87 14.53 -4.73
CA VAL A 67 -11.70 13.43 -5.69
C VAL A 67 -10.44 13.63 -6.54
N ASP A 68 -10.18 14.85 -7.00
CA ASP A 68 -9.04 15.17 -7.85
C ASP A 68 -7.71 15.07 -7.06
N GLY A 69 -7.69 15.58 -5.83
CA GLY A 69 -6.55 15.43 -4.92
C GLY A 69 -6.23 13.96 -4.65
N ILE A 70 -7.25 13.16 -4.33
CA ILE A 70 -7.13 11.71 -4.10
C ILE A 70 -6.66 10.97 -5.35
N ALA A 71 -7.16 11.31 -6.54
CA ALA A 71 -6.69 10.69 -7.77
C ALA A 71 -5.21 10.99 -8.04
N LYS A 72 -4.79 12.25 -7.84
CA LYS A 72 -3.42 12.72 -8.12
C LYS A 72 -2.37 12.08 -7.21
N ILE A 73 -2.67 11.97 -5.94
CA ILE A 73 -1.72 11.49 -4.92
C ILE A 73 -1.63 9.97 -4.79
N THR A 74 -2.69 9.22 -5.13
CA THR A 74 -2.74 7.77 -4.92
C THR A 74 -1.51 7.09 -5.52
N PRO A 75 -1.10 7.36 -6.78
CA PRO A 75 0.14 6.80 -7.32
C PRO A 75 1.41 7.24 -6.57
N LEU A 76 1.44 8.44 -5.99
CA LEU A 76 2.59 8.92 -5.20
C LEU A 76 2.71 8.16 -3.88
N VAL A 77 1.59 7.93 -3.19
CA VAL A 77 1.55 7.17 -1.95
C VAL A 77 1.89 5.70 -2.20
N VAL A 78 1.38 5.11 -3.29
CA VAL A 78 1.77 3.76 -3.73
C VAL A 78 3.27 3.67 -3.94
N THR A 79 3.86 4.63 -4.64
CA THR A 79 5.30 4.67 -4.89
C THR A 79 6.08 4.77 -3.57
N ALA A 80 5.72 5.72 -2.70
CA ALA A 80 6.39 5.93 -1.42
C ALA A 80 6.24 4.72 -0.47
N CYS A 81 5.08 4.05 -0.49
CA CYS A 81 4.84 2.86 0.31
C CYS A 81 5.61 1.63 -0.19
N LYS A 82 5.87 1.51 -1.50
CA LYS A 82 6.74 0.45 -2.05
C LYS A 82 8.16 0.54 -1.50
N GLU A 83 8.66 1.76 -1.29
CA GLU A 83 9.99 2.00 -0.72
C GLU A 83 10.05 1.76 0.80
N THR A 84 8.92 1.95 1.49
CA THR A 84 8.85 1.94 2.97
C THR A 84 7.73 1.03 3.51
N PRO A 85 7.69 -0.27 3.17
CA PRO A 85 6.53 -1.14 3.41
C PRO A 85 6.18 -1.32 4.89
N LYS A 86 7.13 -1.11 5.81
CA LYS A 86 6.92 -1.25 7.26
C LYS A 86 6.44 0.03 7.96
N GLU A 87 6.45 1.17 7.26
CA GLU A 87 6.02 2.44 7.85
C GLU A 87 4.50 2.56 7.93
N SER A 88 4.02 3.45 8.79
CA SER A 88 2.60 3.76 8.92
C SER A 88 2.05 4.38 7.63
N PHE A 89 0.97 3.81 7.11
CA PHE A 89 0.28 4.30 5.92
C PHE A 89 -0.23 5.74 6.10
N VAL A 90 -0.96 6.01 7.19
CA VAL A 90 -1.56 7.35 7.43
C VAL A 90 -0.52 8.45 7.62
N SER A 91 0.63 8.13 8.23
CA SER A 91 1.76 9.05 8.35
C SER A 91 2.42 9.32 7.00
N LYS A 92 2.63 8.26 6.20
CA LYS A 92 3.19 8.39 4.84
C LYS A 92 2.27 9.23 3.95
N LEU A 93 0.98 8.92 3.95
CA LEU A 93 -0.05 9.67 3.24
C LEU A 93 -0.03 11.16 3.60
N LYS A 94 0.00 11.49 4.90
CA LYS A 94 0.09 12.87 5.38
C LYS A 94 1.34 13.58 4.85
N ALA A 95 2.48 12.89 4.84
CA ALA A 95 3.74 13.43 4.35
C ALA A 95 3.71 13.69 2.84
N GLU A 96 3.20 12.76 2.03
CA GLU A 96 3.06 12.96 0.59
C GLU A 96 2.08 14.10 0.28
N TRP A 97 0.96 14.19 1.01
CA TRP A 97 0.01 15.30 0.85
C TRP A 97 0.64 16.67 1.13
N ALA A 98 1.48 16.74 2.15
CA ALA A 98 2.18 17.97 2.51
C ALA A 98 3.23 18.39 1.48
N LYS A 99 3.72 17.48 0.63
CA LYS A 99 4.57 17.82 -0.52
C LYS A 99 3.73 18.42 -1.63
N VAL A 100 2.65 17.75 -2.03
CA VAL A 100 1.77 18.23 -3.12
C VAL A 100 1.13 19.58 -2.80
N LYS A 101 0.75 19.85 -1.55
CA LYS A 101 0.24 21.16 -1.12
C LYS A 101 1.27 22.28 -1.10
N LYS A 102 2.58 21.98 -1.11
CA LYS A 102 3.64 23.00 -1.22
C LYS A 102 3.94 23.37 -2.67
N ASP A 103 3.53 22.52 -3.61
CA ASP A 103 3.74 22.70 -5.05
C ASP A 103 2.56 23.38 -5.76
N VAL A 104 1.51 23.77 -5.01
CA VAL A 104 0.31 24.52 -5.45
C VAL A 104 0.18 25.77 -4.61
#